data_AF-A0A7Y4VG51-F1
#
_entry.id   AF-A0A7Y4VG51-F1
#
_cell.length_a   1.000
_cell.length_b   1.000
_cell.length_c   1.000
_cell.angle_alpha   90.00
_cell.angle_beta   90.00
_cell.angle_gamma   90.00
#
_symmetry.space_group_name_H-M   'P 1'
#
loop_
_entity.id
_entity.type
_entity.pdbx_description
1 polymer ?
#
loop_
_entity_poly.entity_id
_entity_poly.type
_entity_poly.pdbx_seq_one_letter_code
_entity_poly.pdbx_strand_id
1 'polypeptide(L)'
;MHNIFLISLFLFSFVCSTGDNKTVVSDPKKDNKSGNTDNRQTNFDLKPNQTIIPAGEKMEWAFGRNYKKYTPTPDDIQTAEEVLKACITKESSGTANPFFGRKYEDYTMQFVGGELEGGDKVIWVNCFCMAESVILKKWKTDIIMVADGGNCFFNVKINLKNKEYYGLMVNGMA
;
A
#
# COMPACT_ATOMS: atom_id res chain seq x y z
N MET A 1 -19.70 35.18 -30.22
CA MET A 1 -18.64 36.04 -29.65
C MET A 1 -17.34 35.29 -29.79
N HIS A 2 -16.55 35.69 -30.79
CA HIS A 2 -15.22 35.14 -31.05
C HIS A 2 -14.24 35.75 -30.06
N ASN A 3 -13.38 34.94 -29.44
CA ASN A 3 -12.11 35.42 -28.92
C ASN A 3 -11.02 34.40 -29.24
N ILE A 4 -10.20 34.78 -30.20
CA ILE A 4 -8.96 34.14 -30.68
C ILE A 4 -7.82 34.99 -30.12
N PHE A 5 -6.86 34.38 -29.43
CA PHE A 5 -5.51 34.91 -29.20
C PHE A 5 -4.58 33.68 -29.06
N LEU A 6 -3.91 33.24 -30.14
CA LEU A 6 -2.56 33.63 -30.62
C LEU A 6 -1.40 33.21 -29.69
N ILE A 7 -0.89 32.00 -29.97
CA ILE A 7 0.50 31.60 -30.27
C ILE A 7 1.64 32.40 -29.62
N SER A 8 2.51 31.69 -28.88
CA SER A 8 3.95 31.94 -28.91
C SER A 8 4.70 30.60 -28.96
N LEU A 9 5.34 30.38 -30.09
CA LEU A 9 6.19 29.24 -30.43
C LEU A 9 7.64 29.73 -30.27
N PHE A 10 8.39 29.23 -29.28
CA PHE A 10 9.83 29.46 -29.22
C PHE A 10 10.56 28.24 -29.80
N LEU A 11 10.91 28.36 -31.08
CA LEU A 11 11.92 27.56 -31.75
C LEU A 11 13.29 28.16 -31.40
N PHE A 12 14.12 27.42 -30.68
CA PHE A 12 15.57 27.63 -30.72
C PHE A 12 16.18 26.58 -31.64
N SER A 13 16.69 27.05 -32.76
CA SER A 13 17.54 26.34 -33.71
C SER A 13 18.95 26.93 -33.69
N PHE A 14 19.92 26.13 -34.14
CA PHE A 14 21.37 26.37 -34.29
C PHE A 14 22.20 26.05 -33.04
N VAL A 15 23.30 25.28 -33.11
CA VAL A 15 24.34 25.24 -34.15
C VAL A 15 24.89 23.81 -34.33
N CYS A 16 25.16 23.48 -35.60
CA CYS A 16 25.91 22.31 -36.07
C CYS A 16 27.42 22.56 -35.90
N SER A 17 28.17 21.58 -35.37
CA SER A 17 29.63 21.55 -35.51
C SER A 17 30.05 20.18 -36.02
N THR A 18 30.43 20.15 -37.30
CA THR A 18 31.19 19.07 -37.96
C THR A 18 32.68 19.27 -37.73
N GLY A 19 33.43 18.19 -37.49
CA GLY A 19 34.89 18.24 -37.37
C GLY A 19 35.54 16.86 -37.26
N ASP A 20 35.77 16.26 -38.43
CA ASP A 20 36.84 15.36 -38.88
C ASP A 20 37.22 14.05 -38.16
N ASN A 21 37.11 12.99 -38.97
CA ASN A 21 37.69 11.65 -38.84
C ASN A 21 39.23 11.67 -38.78
N LYS A 22 39.80 10.92 -37.82
CA LYS A 22 41.03 10.14 -38.05
C LYS A 22 40.88 8.75 -37.46
N THR A 23 40.86 7.77 -38.36
CA THR A 23 40.99 6.34 -38.10
C THR A 23 42.42 6.00 -37.68
N VAL A 24 42.58 5.34 -36.54
CA VAL A 24 43.73 4.44 -36.28
C VAL A 24 43.16 3.18 -35.65
N VAL A 25 43.37 2.05 -36.33
CA VAL A 25 43.00 0.70 -35.93
C VAL A 25 44.07 0.15 -34.99
N SER A 26 43.67 -0.35 -33.82
CA SER A 26 44.35 -1.42 -33.09
C SER A 26 43.40 -2.11 -32.10
N ASP A 27 43.10 -3.38 -32.35
CA ASP A 27 42.40 -4.34 -31.46
C ASP A 27 43.27 -4.75 -30.25
N PRO A 28 42.80 -5.58 -29.28
CA PRO A 28 41.57 -5.50 -28.49
C PRO A 28 41.86 -5.69 -26.97
N LYS A 29 41.09 -5.09 -26.06
CA LYS A 29 40.93 -5.63 -24.69
C LYS A 29 39.65 -5.12 -24.01
N LYS A 30 38.87 -6.10 -23.50
CA LYS A 30 37.76 -5.98 -22.56
C LYS A 30 37.94 -4.82 -21.57
N ASP A 31 36.88 -4.06 -21.34
CA ASP A 31 36.35 -3.84 -19.99
C ASP A 31 34.87 -3.48 -20.01
N ASN A 32 34.11 -4.28 -19.27
CA ASN A 32 32.68 -4.15 -19.04
C ASN A 32 32.40 -2.91 -18.19
N LYS A 33 31.47 -2.05 -18.62
CA LYS A 33 30.58 -1.33 -17.69
C LYS A 33 29.15 -1.40 -18.20
N SER A 34 28.57 -2.57 -17.91
CA SER A 34 27.13 -2.76 -17.83
C SER A 34 26.53 -1.67 -16.96
N GLY A 35 25.55 -0.94 -17.51
CA GLY A 35 24.68 -0.09 -16.72
C GLY A 35 24.04 -0.94 -15.63
N ASN A 36 24.28 -0.57 -14.38
CA ASN A 36 23.65 -1.19 -13.23
C ASN A 36 22.21 -0.68 -13.15
N THR A 37 21.29 -1.29 -13.90
CA THR A 37 19.88 -1.29 -13.52
C THR A 37 19.80 -2.04 -12.20
N ASP A 38 19.68 -1.29 -11.11
CA ASP A 38 19.37 -1.77 -9.76
C ASP A 38 17.99 -2.43 -9.80
N ASN A 39 17.97 -3.67 -10.26
CA ASN A 39 16.83 -4.56 -10.18
C ASN A 39 16.84 -5.19 -8.79
N ARG A 40 16.63 -4.36 -7.75
CA ARG A 40 16.26 -4.87 -6.43
C ARG A 40 14.80 -5.29 -6.48
N GLN A 41 14.57 -6.47 -7.03
CA GLN A 41 13.45 -7.29 -6.60
C GLN A 41 13.78 -7.72 -5.16
N THR A 42 13.53 -6.83 -4.20
CA THR A 42 13.56 -7.17 -2.79
C THR A 42 12.55 -8.27 -2.59
N ASN A 43 12.98 -9.43 -2.11
CA ASN A 43 12.08 -10.50 -1.70
C ASN A 43 11.10 -9.89 -0.71
N PHE A 44 9.84 -9.71 -1.12
CA PHE A 44 8.84 -9.11 -0.26
C PHE A 44 8.41 -10.17 0.74
N ASP A 45 8.94 -10.04 1.95
CA ASP A 45 8.53 -10.83 3.09
C ASP A 45 7.65 -9.97 3.99
N LEU A 46 6.46 -10.49 4.33
CA LEU A 46 5.60 -9.86 5.33
C LEU A 46 6.33 -9.77 6.67
N LYS A 47 6.09 -8.69 7.41
CA LYS A 47 6.66 -8.53 8.76
C LYS A 47 6.11 -9.62 9.70
N PRO A 48 6.82 -9.98 10.78
CA PRO A 48 6.39 -11.05 11.69
C PRO A 48 4.98 -10.88 12.26
N ASN A 49 4.54 -9.63 12.42
CA ASN A 49 3.22 -9.19 12.91
C ASN A 49 2.19 -9.01 11.78
N GLN A 50 2.42 -9.57 10.60
CA GLN A 50 1.53 -9.44 9.44
C GLN A 50 1.16 -10.80 8.85
N THR A 51 -0.04 -10.87 8.28
CA THR A 51 -0.49 -11.99 7.47
C THR A 51 -1.47 -11.52 6.39
N ILE A 52 -1.56 -12.27 5.31
CA ILE A 52 -2.64 -12.16 4.32
C ILE A 52 -3.60 -13.32 4.56
N ILE A 53 -4.89 -13.01 4.77
CA ILE A 53 -5.94 -14.03 4.87
C ILE A 53 -6.77 -13.95 3.58
N PRO A 54 -6.94 -15.08 2.86
CA PRO A 54 -7.84 -15.11 1.70
C PRO A 54 -9.25 -14.70 2.11
N ALA A 55 -9.89 -13.86 1.29
CA ALA A 55 -11.27 -13.48 1.55
C ALA A 55 -12.19 -14.72 1.56
N GLY A 56 -13.06 -14.80 2.56
CA GLY A 56 -14.08 -15.85 2.68
C GLY A 56 -15.14 -15.75 1.59
N GLU A 57 -16.19 -16.56 1.68
CA GLU A 57 -17.40 -16.41 0.82
C GLU A 57 -18.37 -15.35 1.35
N LYS A 58 -18.29 -15.03 2.65
CA LYS A 58 -19.27 -14.20 3.37
C LYS A 58 -18.58 -13.02 4.06
N MET A 59 -18.06 -12.10 3.25
CA MET A 59 -17.44 -10.85 3.74
C MET A 59 -18.17 -9.59 3.23
N GLU A 60 -19.48 -9.67 3.07
CA GLU A 60 -20.30 -8.52 2.64
C GLU A 60 -20.23 -7.35 3.62
N TRP A 61 -19.98 -7.62 4.90
CA TRP A 61 -19.73 -6.59 5.91
C TRP A 61 -18.43 -5.79 5.63
N ALA A 62 -17.42 -6.43 5.01
CA ALA A 62 -16.17 -5.78 4.62
C ALA A 62 -16.27 -5.14 3.22
N PHE A 63 -16.78 -5.88 2.23
CA PHE A 63 -16.67 -5.52 0.81
C PHE A 63 -18.00 -5.27 0.11
N GLY A 64 -19.13 -5.36 0.81
CA GLY A 64 -20.45 -5.32 0.19
C GLY A 64 -20.80 -6.62 -0.54
N ARG A 65 -22.00 -6.67 -1.12
CA ARG A 65 -22.46 -7.85 -1.88
C ARG A 65 -21.66 -8.01 -3.17
N ASN A 66 -21.58 -9.26 -3.65
CA ASN A 66 -20.99 -9.61 -4.96
C ASN A 66 -19.52 -9.23 -5.16
N TYR A 67 -18.76 -8.98 -4.09
CA TYR A 67 -17.31 -8.78 -4.22
C TYR A 67 -16.65 -10.04 -4.80
N LYS A 68 -15.55 -9.84 -5.52
CA LYS A 68 -14.67 -10.94 -5.93
C LYS A 68 -13.52 -11.04 -4.95
N LYS A 69 -13.11 -12.27 -4.64
CA LYS A 69 -11.92 -12.52 -3.82
C LYS A 69 -10.69 -11.96 -4.53
N TYR A 70 -9.86 -11.24 -3.79
CA TYR A 70 -8.61 -10.69 -4.29
C TYR A 70 -7.49 -11.04 -3.30
N THR A 71 -6.37 -11.57 -3.80
CA THR A 71 -5.17 -11.77 -2.98
C THR A 71 -4.24 -10.57 -3.18
N PRO A 72 -3.99 -9.75 -2.15
CA PRO A 72 -3.07 -8.62 -2.25
C PRO A 72 -1.67 -9.03 -2.69
N THR A 73 -1.09 -8.23 -3.57
CA THR A 73 0.32 -8.32 -3.97
C THR A 73 1.21 -7.60 -2.95
N PRO A 74 2.54 -7.82 -3.00
CA PRO A 74 3.52 -7.02 -2.28
C PRO A 74 3.29 -5.51 -2.33
N ASP A 75 3.09 -4.94 -3.52
CA ASP A 75 2.90 -3.51 -3.73
C ASP A 75 1.58 -3.01 -3.11
N ASP A 76 0.54 -3.85 -3.14
CA ASP A 76 -0.73 -3.54 -2.49
C ASP A 76 -0.57 -3.49 -0.98
N ILE A 77 0.20 -4.41 -0.39
CA ILE A 77 0.48 -4.41 1.05
C ILE A 77 1.29 -3.17 1.42
N GLN A 78 2.35 -2.85 0.66
CA GLN A 78 3.13 -1.62 0.91
C GLN A 78 2.23 -0.38 0.87
N THR A 79 1.37 -0.27 -0.15
CA THR A 79 0.40 0.83 -0.26
C THR A 79 -0.54 0.88 0.95
N ALA A 80 -1.06 -0.27 1.40
CA ALA A 80 -1.89 -0.35 2.59
C ALA A 80 -1.14 0.04 3.87
N GLU A 81 0.13 -0.34 4.02
CA GLU A 81 0.93 0.09 5.17
C GLU A 81 1.09 1.61 5.23
N GLU A 82 1.39 2.24 4.08
CA GLU A 82 1.55 3.69 3.98
C GLU A 82 0.26 4.42 4.38
N VAL A 83 -0.87 3.99 3.83
CA VAL A 83 -2.19 4.56 4.13
C VAL A 83 -2.58 4.30 5.59
N LEU A 84 -2.30 3.12 6.13
CA LEU A 84 -2.61 2.77 7.52
C LEU A 84 -1.79 3.61 8.52
N LYS A 85 -0.51 3.86 8.26
CA LYS A 85 0.31 4.77 9.07
C LYS A 85 -0.23 6.19 9.04
N ALA A 86 -0.67 6.66 7.88
CA ALA A 86 -1.30 7.97 7.74
C ALA A 86 -2.62 8.05 8.52
N CYS A 87 -3.46 7.00 8.45
CA CYS A 87 -4.68 6.87 9.25
C CYS A 87 -4.39 6.98 10.75
N ILE A 88 -3.49 6.14 11.29
CA ILE A 88 -3.15 6.15 12.72
C ILE A 88 -2.64 7.51 13.17
N THR A 89 -1.75 8.13 12.38
CA THR A 89 -1.17 9.44 12.69
C THR A 89 -2.25 10.52 12.73
N LYS A 90 -3.11 10.58 11.71
CA LYS A 90 -4.17 11.57 11.58
C LYS A 90 -5.18 11.49 12.73
N GLU A 91 -5.73 10.30 12.99
CA GLU A 91 -6.74 10.13 14.04
C GLU A 91 -6.15 10.29 15.45
N SER A 92 -4.86 9.97 15.64
CA SER A 92 -4.19 10.23 16.93
C SER A 92 -4.01 11.71 17.24
N SER A 93 -3.95 12.57 16.21
CA SER A 93 -3.80 14.01 16.35
C SER A 93 -5.13 14.77 16.56
N GLY A 94 -6.26 14.09 16.41
CA GLY A 94 -7.58 14.68 16.64
C GLY A 94 -7.86 14.95 18.13
N THR A 95 -8.95 15.66 18.41
CA THR A 95 -9.38 15.96 19.79
C THR A 95 -9.80 14.73 20.58
N ALA A 96 -10.23 13.67 19.88
CA ALA A 96 -10.41 12.34 20.42
C ALA A 96 -9.34 11.45 19.77
N ASN A 97 -8.38 10.95 20.56
CA ASN A 97 -7.38 10.00 20.10
C ASN A 97 -7.88 8.57 20.37
N PRO A 98 -8.43 7.86 19.38
CA PRO A 98 -8.99 6.54 19.60
C PRO A 98 -7.91 5.47 19.84
N PHE A 99 -6.65 5.78 19.54
CA PHE A 99 -5.52 4.86 19.69
C PHE A 99 -4.81 5.02 21.04
N PHE A 100 -5.15 6.01 21.86
CA PHE A 100 -4.54 6.36 23.16
C PHE A 100 -3.01 6.17 23.19
N GLY A 101 -2.31 6.71 22.19
CA GLY A 101 -0.84 6.71 22.13
C GLY A 101 -0.18 5.47 21.53
N ARG A 102 -0.94 4.49 21.04
CA ARG A 102 -0.41 3.37 20.26
C ARG A 102 0.06 3.81 18.88
N LYS A 103 1.12 3.17 18.39
CA LYS A 103 1.74 3.40 17.09
C LYS A 103 1.46 2.23 16.14
N TYR A 104 1.78 2.42 14.87
CA TYR A 104 1.65 1.40 13.84
C TYR A 104 2.33 0.07 14.22
N GLU A 105 3.52 0.16 14.81
CA GLU A 105 4.36 -0.99 15.17
C GLU A 105 3.78 -1.80 16.32
N ASP A 106 2.84 -1.25 17.09
CA ASP A 106 2.20 -1.93 18.23
C ASP A 106 1.11 -2.92 17.79
N TYR A 107 0.75 -2.94 16.51
CA TYR A 107 -0.34 -3.76 15.99
C TYR A 107 0.16 -4.94 15.17
N THR A 108 -0.51 -6.06 15.36
CA THR A 108 -0.55 -7.19 14.44
C THR A 108 -1.68 -6.97 13.44
N MET A 109 -1.45 -7.34 12.19
CA MET A 109 -2.32 -7.01 11.06
C MET A 109 -2.72 -8.24 10.25
N GLN A 110 -4.01 -8.33 9.94
CA GLN A 110 -4.55 -9.27 8.95
C GLN A 110 -5.02 -8.47 7.75
N PHE A 111 -4.42 -8.72 6.59
CA PHE A 111 -4.82 -8.10 5.34
C PHE A 111 -5.75 -9.03 4.57
N VAL A 112 -6.93 -8.54 4.20
CA VAL A 112 -7.88 -9.27 3.37
C VAL A 112 -8.25 -8.43 2.16
N GLY A 113 -8.06 -8.97 0.96
CA GLY A 113 -8.36 -8.28 -0.29
C GLY A 113 -9.74 -8.63 -0.86
N GLY A 114 -10.44 -7.61 -1.35
CA GLY A 114 -11.66 -7.76 -2.14
C GLY A 114 -11.67 -6.81 -3.33
N GLU A 115 -12.17 -7.26 -4.47
CA GLU A 115 -12.52 -6.40 -5.60
C GLU A 115 -14.02 -6.11 -5.54
N LEU A 116 -14.36 -4.83 -5.43
CA LEU A 116 -15.75 -4.37 -5.40
C LEU A 116 -16.41 -4.55 -6.78
N GLU A 117 -17.74 -4.49 -6.84
CA GLU A 117 -18.50 -4.63 -8.10
C GLU A 117 -18.07 -3.62 -9.19
N GLY A 118 -17.59 -2.43 -8.80
CA GLY A 118 -17.04 -1.42 -9.70
C GLY A 118 -15.60 -1.65 -10.16
N GLY A 119 -14.95 -2.74 -9.76
CA GLY A 119 -13.57 -3.10 -10.11
C GLY A 119 -12.50 -2.48 -9.22
N ASP A 120 -12.88 -1.62 -8.27
CA ASP A 120 -11.95 -1.06 -7.30
C ASP A 120 -11.49 -2.15 -6.32
N LYS A 121 -10.17 -2.24 -6.10
CA LYS A 121 -9.56 -3.14 -5.13
C LYS A 121 -9.46 -2.47 -3.77
N VAL A 122 -9.95 -3.17 -2.75
CA VAL A 122 -9.98 -2.72 -1.37
C VAL A 122 -9.29 -3.76 -0.49
N ILE A 123 -8.48 -3.28 0.45
CA ILE A 123 -7.94 -4.10 1.53
C ILE A 123 -8.69 -3.75 2.80
N TRP A 124 -9.36 -4.73 3.39
CA TRP A 124 -9.82 -4.65 4.77
C TRP A 124 -8.66 -5.09 5.67
N VAL A 125 -8.27 -4.21 6.59
CA VAL A 125 -7.20 -4.47 7.55
C VAL A 125 -7.80 -4.62 8.93
N ASN A 126 -7.55 -5.76 9.56
CA ASN A 126 -7.84 -5.98 10.97
C ASN A 126 -6.57 -5.78 11.79
N CYS A 127 -6.62 -4.95 12.82
CA CYS A 127 -5.45 -4.57 13.62
C CYS A 127 -5.67 -4.91 15.08
N PHE A 128 -4.69 -5.57 15.71
CA PHE A 128 -4.74 -5.88 17.14
C PHE A 128 -3.39 -5.99 17.84
N CYS A 129 -3.31 -5.65 19.14
CA CYS A 129 -2.03 -5.50 19.86
C CYS A 129 -1.61 -6.69 20.76
N MET A 130 -2.34 -7.82 20.76
CA MET A 130 -2.12 -8.96 21.68
C MET A 130 -1.86 -10.31 21.00
N ALA A 131 -1.13 -10.34 19.88
CA ALA A 131 -0.97 -11.56 19.06
C ALA A 131 -0.35 -12.77 19.77
N GLU A 132 0.46 -12.54 20.81
CA GLU A 132 1.09 -13.60 21.63
C GLU A 132 0.14 -14.19 22.70
N SER A 133 -1.06 -13.64 22.85
CA SER A 133 -2.09 -14.23 23.72
C SER A 133 -2.46 -15.62 23.23
N VAL A 134 -2.67 -16.56 24.16
CA VAL A 134 -3.13 -17.92 23.86
C VAL A 134 -4.40 -17.92 23.00
N ILE A 135 -5.21 -16.87 23.13
CA ILE A 135 -6.48 -16.67 22.43
C ILE A 135 -6.26 -16.37 20.94
N LEU A 136 -5.12 -15.78 20.55
CA LEU A 136 -4.85 -15.34 19.18
C LEU A 136 -3.90 -16.26 18.39
N LYS A 137 -3.53 -17.44 18.90
CA LYS A 137 -2.54 -18.34 18.25
C LYS A 137 -2.79 -18.67 16.77
N LYS A 138 -4.04 -18.57 16.29
CA LYS A 138 -4.44 -18.81 14.90
C LYS A 138 -4.58 -17.56 14.05
N TRP A 139 -4.13 -16.40 14.53
CA TRP A 139 -4.30 -15.13 13.83
C TRP A 139 -3.66 -15.11 12.43
N LYS A 140 -2.68 -15.98 12.15
CA LYS A 140 -2.09 -16.08 10.81
C LYS A 140 -3.03 -16.74 9.78
N THR A 141 -4.00 -17.55 10.23
CA THR A 141 -4.88 -18.33 9.36
C THR A 141 -6.35 -17.96 9.48
N ASP A 142 -6.79 -17.51 10.66
CA ASP A 142 -8.19 -17.29 11.00
C ASP A 142 -8.42 -15.80 11.27
N ILE A 143 -9.48 -15.21 10.70
CA ILE A 143 -9.84 -13.81 10.98
C ILE A 143 -10.16 -13.67 12.47
N ILE A 144 -9.48 -12.74 13.13
CA ILE A 144 -9.74 -12.44 14.54
C ILE A 144 -10.93 -11.48 14.64
N MET A 145 -12.00 -11.93 15.28
CA MET A 145 -13.16 -11.10 15.58
C MET A 145 -13.32 -11.02 17.09
N VAL A 146 -13.36 -9.80 17.63
CA VAL A 146 -13.65 -9.54 19.04
C VAL A 146 -14.81 -8.55 19.15
N ALA A 147 -15.61 -8.66 20.22
CA ALA A 147 -16.70 -7.74 20.50
C ALA A 147 -16.16 -6.41 21.05
N ASP A 148 -15.34 -6.50 22.09
CA ASP A 148 -14.70 -5.38 22.78
C ASP A 148 -13.18 -5.56 22.78
N GLY A 149 -12.46 -4.47 23.00
CA GLY A 149 -10.99 -4.49 22.94
C GLY A 149 -10.33 -3.12 22.99
N GLY A 150 -11.12 -2.05 23.00
CA GLY A 150 -10.65 -0.67 23.06
C GLY A 150 -9.72 -0.33 21.91
N ASN A 151 -8.75 0.53 22.20
CA ASN A 151 -7.71 0.93 21.26
C ASN A 151 -6.79 -0.21 20.80
N CYS A 152 -6.88 -1.40 21.40
CA CYS A 152 -6.09 -2.54 20.98
C CYS A 152 -6.73 -3.28 19.81
N PHE A 153 -7.97 -2.97 19.41
CA PHE A 153 -8.65 -3.65 18.32
C PHE A 153 -9.38 -2.63 17.44
N PHE A 154 -9.04 -2.62 16.16
CA PHE A 154 -9.75 -1.82 15.18
C PHE A 154 -9.65 -2.45 13.81
N ASN A 155 -10.53 -2.03 12.91
CA ASN A 155 -10.42 -2.37 11.51
C ASN A 155 -10.69 -1.16 10.62
N VAL A 156 -10.17 -1.22 9.41
CA VAL A 156 -10.28 -0.13 8.43
C VAL A 156 -10.23 -0.69 7.01
N LYS A 157 -10.86 0.02 6.07
CA LYS A 157 -10.81 -0.31 4.64
C LYS A 157 -9.90 0.66 3.93
N ILE A 158 -9.07 0.16 3.02
CA ILE A 158 -8.12 0.94 2.22
C ILE A 158 -8.43 0.70 0.74
N ASN A 159 -8.76 1.75 -0.01
CA ASN A 159 -8.90 1.66 -1.46
C ASN A 159 -7.53 1.91 -2.11
N LEU A 160 -7.07 0.95 -2.91
CA LEU A 160 -5.72 0.95 -3.49
C LEU A 160 -5.55 1.94 -4.65
N LYS A 161 -6.65 2.35 -5.28
CA LYS A 161 -6.64 3.26 -6.43
C LYS A 161 -6.46 4.71 -6.01
N ASN A 162 -7.25 5.17 -5.05
CA ASN A 162 -7.17 6.54 -4.55
C ASN A 162 -6.24 6.69 -3.34
N LYS A 163 -5.76 5.58 -2.75
CA LYS A 163 -4.90 5.54 -1.57
C LYS A 163 -5.55 6.21 -0.35
N GLU A 164 -6.85 5.99 -0.18
CA GLU A 164 -7.62 6.51 0.94
C GLU A 164 -8.11 5.40 1.86
N TYR A 165 -8.16 5.70 3.16
CA TYR A 165 -8.82 4.85 4.13
C TYR A 165 -10.25 5.32 4.39
N TYR A 166 -11.13 4.40 4.74
CA TYR A 166 -12.51 4.67 5.13
C TYR A 166 -13.04 3.54 6.03
N GLY A 167 -14.20 3.79 6.66
CA GLY A 167 -14.85 2.81 7.52
C GLY A 167 -13.99 2.36 8.70
N LEU A 168 -13.20 3.28 9.27
CA LEU A 168 -12.46 3.02 10.51
C LEU A 168 -13.45 2.70 11.64
N MET A 169 -13.28 1.54 12.26
CA MET A 169 -14.06 1.10 13.41
C MET A 169 -13.10 0.67 14.50
N VAL A 170 -13.12 1.38 15.63
CA VAL A 170 -12.34 1.05 16.83
C VAL A 170 -13.29 0.44 17.83
N ASN A 171 -12.92 -0.74 18.37
CA ASN A 171 -13.80 -1.47 19.27
C ASN A 171 -13.99 -0.72 20.59
N GLY A 172 -15.15 -0.94 21.22
CA GLY A 172 -15.47 -0.39 22.53
C GLY A 172 -14.55 -0.91 23.64
N MET A 173 -14.53 -0.17 24.75
CA MET A 173 -13.96 -0.66 26.01
C MET A 173 -15.03 -1.52 26.70
N ALA A 174 -14.67 -2.76 27.08
CA ALA A 174 -15.48 -3.59 27.99
C ALA A 174 -15.20 -3.23 29.46
#